data_AF-A0A355BIG1-F1
#
_entry.id   AF-A0A355BIG1-F1
#
_cell.length_a   1.000
_cell.length_b   1.000
_cell.length_c   1.000
_cell.angle_alpha   90.00
_cell.angle_beta   90.00
_cell.angle_gamma   90.00
#
_symmetry.space_group_name_H-M   'P 1'
#
loop_
_entity.id
_entity.type
_entity.pdbx_description
1 polymer ?
#
loop_
_entity_poly.entity_id
_entity_poly.type
_entity_poly.pdbx_seq_one_letter_code
_entity_poly.pdbx_strand_id
1 'polypeptide(L)'
;HAELEATLAANKTITGHFSLPDTGRALVAYTAAGIRCDHESVRMEDALAKMRLGMYAQFREGSAWHDLKETARSITEHRIDTRLATLVSDDTHPHTLIEQGH
;
A
#
# COMPACT_ATOMS: atom_id res chain seq x y z
N HIS A 1 15.53 -10.55 6.68
CA HIS A 1 16.64 -9.75 6.15
C HIS A 1 17.22 -10.32 4.85
N ALA A 2 17.53 -11.62 4.76
CA ALA A 2 18.12 -12.21 3.54
C ALA A 2 17.33 -11.95 2.24
N GLU A 3 15.99 -12.02 2.28
CA GLU A 3 15.14 -11.72 1.11
C GLU A 3 15.24 -10.26 0.65
N LEU A 4 15.31 -9.32 1.60
CA LEU A 4 15.46 -7.90 1.32
C LEU A 4 16.83 -7.63 0.68
N GLU A 5 17.89 -8.18 1.28
CA GLU A 5 19.26 -8.04 0.77
C GLU A 5 19.41 -8.61 -0.64
N ALA A 6 18.88 -9.81 -0.89
CA ALA A 6 18.92 -10.43 -2.21
C ALA A 6 18.18 -9.59 -3.26
N THR A 7 17.01 -9.03 -2.91
CA THR A 7 16.21 -8.19 -3.80
C THR A 7 16.94 -6.88 -4.15
N LEU A 8 17.56 -6.23 -3.15
CA LEU A 8 18.33 -5.01 -3.34
C LEU A 8 19.61 -5.27 -4.16
N ALA A 9 20.32 -6.37 -3.90
CA ALA A 9 21.51 -6.76 -4.67
C ALA A 9 21.17 -7.04 -6.14
N ALA A 10 19.95 -7.51 -6.41
CA ALA A 10 19.43 -7.72 -7.77
C ALA A 10 18.86 -6.44 -8.43
N ASN A 11 18.94 -5.28 -7.76
CA ASN A 11 18.35 -4.01 -8.20
C ASN A 11 16.86 -4.13 -8.53
N LYS A 12 16.12 -4.87 -7.69
CA LYS A 12 14.66 -5.04 -7.78
C LYS A 12 13.95 -4.27 -6.67
N THR A 13 12.66 -4.03 -6.87
CA THR A 13 11.81 -3.35 -5.90
C THR A 13 11.32 -4.34 -4.84
N ILE A 14 11.43 -3.95 -3.57
CA ILE A 14 10.82 -4.69 -2.47
C ILE A 14 9.37 -4.20 -2.28
N THR A 15 8.43 -5.10 -2.49
CA THR A 15 7.02 -4.93 -2.11
C THR A 15 6.82 -5.39 -0.67
N GLY A 16 5.78 -4.91 0.00
CA GLY A 16 5.58 -5.26 1.40
C GLY A 16 4.13 -5.45 1.81
N HIS A 17 3.97 -5.86 3.07
CA HIS A 17 2.72 -6.22 3.71
C HIS A 17 2.76 -5.81 5.20
N PHE A 18 2.33 -4.58 5.50
CA PHE A 18 2.28 -3.97 6.83
C PHE A 18 0.83 -3.73 7.24
N SER A 19 0.21 -4.78 7.79
CA SER A 19 -1.20 -4.82 8.19
C SER A 19 -1.47 -4.26 9.59
N LEU A 20 -0.46 -3.70 10.24
CA LEU A 20 -0.61 -3.09 11.55
C LEU A 20 -1.17 -1.66 11.39
N PRO A 21 -2.18 -1.28 12.18
CA PRO A 21 -2.70 0.09 12.23
C PRO A 21 -1.75 1.02 13.01
N ASP A 22 -0.46 1.01 12.67
CA ASP A 22 0.59 1.82 13.30
C ASP A 22 1.23 2.78 12.29
N THR A 23 1.34 4.05 12.68
CA THR A 23 2.02 5.11 11.92
C THR A 23 3.30 5.60 12.61
N GLY A 24 3.72 4.91 13.67
CA GLY A 24 4.87 5.24 14.49
C GLY A 24 6.17 4.56 14.05
N ARG A 25 6.98 4.19 15.05
CA ARG A 25 8.36 3.72 14.84
C ARG A 25 8.43 2.43 14.02
N ALA A 26 7.44 1.54 14.11
CA ALA A 26 7.48 0.30 13.36
C ALA A 26 7.34 0.57 11.85
N LEU A 27 6.44 1.47 11.46
CA LEU A 27 6.28 1.88 10.06
C LEU A 27 7.54 2.59 9.51
N VAL A 28 8.18 3.43 10.32
CA VAL A 28 9.44 4.09 9.94
C VAL A 28 10.56 3.06 9.75
N ALA A 29 10.72 2.12 10.69
CA ALA A 29 11.73 1.06 10.59
C ALA A 29 11.49 0.16 9.36
N TYR A 30 10.24 -0.19 9.11
CA TYR A 30 9.81 -0.94 7.94
C TYR A 30 10.19 -0.22 6.63
N THR A 31 9.82 1.05 6.50
CA THR A 31 10.16 1.84 5.29
C THR A 31 11.68 1.99 5.12
N ALA A 32 12.40 2.23 6.22
CA ALA A 32 13.85 2.38 6.24
C ALA A 32 14.59 1.10 5.83
N ALA A 33 13.98 -0.08 6.02
CA ALA A 33 14.54 -1.36 5.61
C ALA A 33 14.52 -1.58 4.08
N GLY A 34 13.95 -0.65 3.31
CA GLY A 34 13.98 -0.70 1.85
C GLY A 34 12.65 -1.04 1.18
N ILE A 35 11.58 -1.29 1.94
CA ILE A 35 10.25 -1.52 1.39
C ILE A 35 9.75 -0.26 0.68
N ARG A 36 9.11 -0.42 -0.49
CA ARG A 36 8.69 0.71 -1.35
C ARG A 36 7.20 0.84 -1.56
N CYS A 37 6.43 -0.23 -1.41
CA CYS A 37 4.99 -0.18 -1.57
C CYS A 37 4.29 -1.13 -0.61
N ASP A 38 3.02 -0.87 -0.36
CA ASP A 38 2.21 -1.64 0.57
C ASP A 38 0.71 -1.48 0.26
N HIS A 39 -0.01 -2.60 0.32
CA HIS A 39 -1.45 -2.65 0.04
C HIS A 39 -2.33 -2.86 1.28
N GLU A 40 -1.76 -2.87 2.48
CA GLU A 40 -2.50 -3.23 3.71
C GLU A 40 -3.12 -2.03 4.46
N SER A 41 -3.26 -0.88 3.80
CA SER A 41 -3.91 0.28 4.41
C SER A 41 -5.43 0.17 4.31
N VAL A 42 -6.11 0.16 5.46
CA VAL A 42 -7.59 0.22 5.55
C VAL A 42 -8.10 1.56 6.06
N ARG A 43 -7.21 2.43 6.57
CA ARG A 43 -7.55 3.77 7.08
C ARG A 43 -6.82 4.85 6.28
N MET A 44 -7.44 6.02 6.21
CA MET A 44 -6.85 7.21 5.60
C MET A 44 -5.47 7.54 6.18
N GLU A 45 -5.33 7.48 7.50
CA GLU A 45 -4.12 7.86 8.22
C GLU A 45 -2.94 6.93 7.88
N ASP A 46 -3.21 5.65 7.64
CA ASP A 46 -2.18 4.66 7.30
C ASP A 46 -1.64 4.91 5.89
N ALA A 47 -2.54 5.11 4.92
CA ALA A 47 -2.19 5.50 3.55
C ALA A 47 -1.40 6.81 3.52
N LEU A 48 -1.87 7.83 4.24
CA LEU A 48 -1.22 9.13 4.32
C LEU A 48 0.18 9.04 4.96
N ALA A 49 0.34 8.26 6.03
CA ALA A 49 1.63 8.08 6.69
C ALA A 49 2.65 7.37 5.78
N LYS A 50 2.23 6.28 5.11
CA LYS A 50 3.07 5.56 4.13
C LYS A 50 3.53 6.49 3.00
N MET A 51 2.62 7.28 2.41
CA MET A 51 2.98 8.23 1.36
C MET A 51 3.90 9.35 1.87
N ARG A 52 3.72 9.86 3.10
CA ARG A 52 4.63 10.84 3.71
C ARG A 52 6.05 10.30 3.92
N LEU A 53 6.20 8.98 4.06
CA LEU A 53 7.49 8.30 4.12
C LEU A 53 8.05 7.94 2.73
N GLY A 54 7.38 8.37 1.65
CA GLY A 54 7.80 8.13 0.27
C GLY A 54 7.46 6.75 -0.26
N MET A 55 6.59 5.99 0.41
CA MET A 55 6.09 4.71 -0.09
C MET A 55 4.92 4.92 -1.07
N TYR A 56 4.78 4.01 -2.02
CA TYR A 56 3.55 3.88 -2.79
C TYR A 56 2.49 3.19 -1.92
N ALA A 57 1.42 3.92 -1.61
CA ALA A 57 0.24 3.35 -0.98
C ALA A 57 -0.65 2.75 -2.07
N GLN A 58 -0.87 1.43 -1.98
CA GLN A 58 -1.70 0.68 -2.91
C GLN A 58 -3.12 0.59 -2.35
N PHE A 59 -4.03 1.39 -2.88
CA PHE A 59 -5.43 1.42 -2.45
C PHE A 59 -6.15 0.21 -3.03
N ARG A 60 -6.69 -0.63 -2.14
CA ARG A 60 -7.34 -1.88 -2.51
C ARG A 60 -8.81 -1.70 -2.79
N GLU A 61 -9.24 -2.23 -3.94
CA GLU A 61 -10.63 -2.47 -4.25
C GLU A 61 -10.74 -3.81 -4.98
N GLY A 62 -11.10 -4.85 -4.24
CA GLY A 62 -11.15 -6.24 -4.72
C GLY A 62 -12.43 -6.95 -4.30
N SER A 63 -12.39 -8.28 -4.25
CA SER A 63 -13.58 -9.06 -3.84
C SER A 63 -13.86 -9.00 -2.35
N ALA A 64 -12.81 -8.94 -1.53
CA ALA A 64 -12.91 -8.97 -0.08
C ALA A 64 -12.66 -7.60 0.57
N TRP A 65 -11.91 -6.74 -0.11
CA TRP A 65 -11.41 -5.49 0.44
C TRP A 65 -11.97 -4.31 -0.36
N HIS A 66 -12.66 -3.40 0.33
CA HIS A 66 -13.28 -2.21 -0.24
C HIS A 66 -12.69 -0.95 0.40
N ASP A 67 -11.36 -0.90 0.45
CA ASP A 67 -10.59 0.08 1.22
C ASP A 67 -10.41 1.40 0.45
N LEU A 68 -10.63 1.40 -0.87
CA LEU A 68 -10.37 2.55 -1.74
C LEU A 68 -11.09 3.80 -1.27
N LYS A 69 -12.35 3.67 -0.84
CA LYS A 69 -13.13 4.83 -0.38
C LYS A 69 -12.48 5.52 0.82
N GLU A 70 -12.03 4.76 1.82
CA GLU A 70 -11.41 5.33 3.01
C GLU A 70 -9.97 5.79 2.73
N THR A 71 -9.19 5.03 1.98
CA THR A 71 -7.80 5.37 1.68
C THR A 71 -7.67 6.55 0.72
N ALA A 72 -8.59 6.73 -0.24
CA ALA A 72 -8.60 7.87 -1.15
C ALA A 72 -8.75 9.22 -0.44
N ARG A 73 -9.31 9.24 0.77
CA ARG A 73 -9.37 10.46 1.61
C ARG A 73 -7.99 11.04 1.88
N SER A 74 -6.95 10.20 1.87
CA SER A 74 -5.55 10.64 2.04
C SER A 74 -5.06 11.57 0.92
N ILE A 75 -5.65 11.49 -0.28
CA ILE A 75 -5.29 12.36 -1.42
C ILE A 75 -6.36 13.43 -1.72
N THR A 76 -7.60 13.24 -1.28
CA THR A 76 -8.68 14.22 -1.50
C THR A 76 -8.82 15.23 -0.38
N GLU A 77 -8.49 14.86 0.87
CA GLU A 77 -8.59 15.73 2.06
C GLU A 77 -7.23 16.32 2.47
N HIS A 78 -6.12 15.84 1.90
CA HIS A 78 -4.77 16.29 2.23
C HIS A 78 -3.92 16.60 1.00
N ARG A 79 -2.90 17.45 1.18
CA ARG A 79 -1.88 17.73 0.16
C ARG A 79 -0.75 16.71 0.27
N ILE A 80 -0.73 15.75 -0.64
CA ILE A 80 0.33 14.76 -0.82
C ILE A 80 0.51 14.52 -2.33
N ASP A 81 1.68 14.05 -2.73
CA ASP A 81 1.94 13.73 -4.14
C ASP A 81 1.14 12.49 -4.55
N THR A 82 0.15 12.68 -5.44
CA THR A 82 -0.72 11.61 -5.90
C THR A 82 0.00 10.54 -6.71
N ARG A 83 1.25 10.77 -7.15
CA ARG A 83 2.09 9.74 -7.79
C ARG A 83 2.38 8.56 -6.85
N LEU A 84 2.28 8.78 -5.53
CA LEU A 84 2.45 7.74 -4.51
C LEU A 84 1.15 6.97 -4.22
N ALA A 85 0.02 7.37 -4.79
CA ALA A 85 -1.24 6.65 -4.67
C ALA A 85 -1.45 5.78 -5.92
N THR A 86 -1.51 4.46 -5.74
CA THR A 86 -1.73 3.48 -6.81
C THR A 86 -2.95 2.64 -6.49
N LEU A 87 -3.64 2.12 -7.51
CA LEU A 87 -4.80 1.23 -7.33
C LEU A 87 -4.36 -0.23 -7.51
N VAL A 88 -4.88 -1.11 -6.67
CA VAL A 88 -4.71 -2.56 -6.81
C VAL A 88 -6.02 -3.27 -6.45
N SER A 89 -6.24 -4.43 -7.03
CA SER A 89 -7.37 -5.29 -6.67
C SER A 89 -7.05 -6.24 -5.50
N ASP A 90 -5.76 -6.48 -5.26
CA ASP A 90 -5.27 -7.56 -4.39
C ASP A 90 -5.96 -8.89 -4.80
N ASP A 91 -6.60 -9.59 -3.88
CA ASP A 91 -7.38 -10.80 -4.20
C ASP A 91 -8.72 -10.47 -4.88
N THR A 92 -8.94 -11.07 -6.06
CA THR A 92 -10.23 -11.00 -6.77
C THR A 92 -10.73 -12.39 -7.16
N HIS A 93 -11.94 -12.71 -6.74
CA HIS A 93 -12.63 -13.94 -7.05
C HIS A 93 -13.11 -13.92 -8.52
N PRO A 94 -13.06 -15.05 -9.26
CA PRO A 94 -13.49 -15.11 -10.66
C PRO A 94 -14.91 -14.58 -10.91
N HIS A 95 -15.81 -14.78 -9.95
CA HIS A 95 -17.18 -14.26 -10.03
C HIS A 95 -17.22 -12.72 -10.06
N THR A 96 -16.43 -12.06 -9.20
CA THR A 96 -16.32 -10.59 -9.21
C THR A 96 -15.78 -10.10 -10.55
N LEU A 97 -14.78 -10.79 -11.12
CA LEU A 97 -14.25 -10.44 -12.45
C LEU A 97 -15.31 -10.52 -13.55
N ILE A 98 -16.16 -11.55 -13.52
CA ILE A 98 -17.22 -11.74 -14.52
C ILE A 98 -18.32 -10.68 -14.38
N GLU A 99 -18.72 -10.35 -13.15
CA GLU A 99 -19.85 -9.46 -12.91
C GLU A 99 -19.49 -7.97 -12.89
N GLN A 100 -18.33 -7.63 -12.33
CA GLN A 100 -17.92 -6.26 -12.01
C GLN A 100 -16.66 -5.83 -12.74
N GLY A 101 -15.90 -6.78 -13.32
CA GLY A 101 -14.66 -6.51 -14.03
C GLY A 101 -13.45 -6.42 -13.10
N HIS A 102 -12.44 -5.68 -13.56
CA HIS A 102 -11.26 -5.27 -12.80
C HIS A 102 -11.37 -3.81 -12.40
#